data_AF-A0A497NGD3-F1
#
_entry.id   AF-A0A497NGD3-F1
#
_cell.length_a   1.000
_cell.length_b   1.000
_cell.length_c   1.000
_cell.angle_alpha   90.00
_cell.angle_beta   90.00
_cell.angle_gamma   90.00
#
_symmetry.space_group_name_H-M   'P 1'
#
loop_
_entity.id
_entity.type
_entity.pdbx_description
1 polymer ?
#
loop_
_entity_poly.entity_id
_entity_poly.type
_entity_poly.pdbx_seq_one_letter_code
_entity_poly.pdbx_strand_id
1 'polypeptide(L)' 'MDGLDNEIIKTLKEAKVPLVTSELAEKLNVDRRVLLRRLQRLAIEDKIKGRRIEAAHGIWIWW' A
#
# COMPACT_ATOMS: atom_id res chain seq x y z
N MET A 1 -14.65 -3.40 -4.40
CA MET A 1 -13.20 -3.16 -4.46
C MET A 1 -12.97 -2.29 -5.67
N ASP A 2 -12.41 -1.09 -5.49
CA ASP A 2 -12.28 -0.13 -6.59
C ASP A 2 -11.06 -0.43 -7.49
N GLY A 3 -10.93 0.32 -8.60
CA GLY A 3 -9.82 0.13 -9.54
C GLY A 3 -8.44 0.34 -8.91
N LEU A 4 -8.31 1.32 -8.01
CA LEU A 4 -7.06 1.64 -7.33
C LEU A 4 -6.68 0.57 -6.29
N ASP A 5 -7.65 0.06 -5.53
CA ASP A 5 -7.44 -1.03 -4.58
C ASP A 5 -6.86 -2.27 -5.28
N ASN A 6 -7.39 -2.60 -6.46
CA ASN A 6 -6.90 -3.72 -7.27
C ASN A 6 -5.47 -3.49 -7.75
N GLU A 7 -5.14 -2.27 -8.21
CA GLU A 7 -3.79 -1.91 -8.61
C GLU A 7 -2.79 -1.93 -7.45
N ILE A 8 -3.20 -1.48 -6.27
CA ILE A 8 -2.40 -1.55 -5.03
C ILE A 8 -2.06 -3.01 -4.71
N ILE A 9 -3.07 -3.88 -4.66
CA ILE A 9 -2.88 -5.29 -4.34
C ILE A 9 -2.01 -5.98 -5.39
N LYS A 10 -2.26 -5.71 -6.69
CA LYS A 10 -1.44 -6.24 -7.78
C LYS A 10 0.02 -5.82 -7.64
N THR A 11 0.27 -4.54 -7.40
CA THR A 11 1.63 -4.00 -7.24
C THR A 11 2.34 -4.64 -6.05
N LEU A 12 1.64 -4.84 -4.93
CA LEU A 12 2.20 -5.50 -3.74
C LEU A 12 2.47 -6.99 -3.96
N LYS A 13 1.64 -7.68 -4.76
CA LYS A 13 1.86 -9.08 -5.14
C LYS A 13 3.07 -9.26 -6.06
N GLU A 14 3.26 -8.33 -6.99
CA GLU A 14 4.38 -8.35 -7.93
C GLU A 14 5.69 -7.88 -7.27
N ALA A 15 5.59 -7.12 -6.18
CA ALA A 15 6.73 -6.69 -5.40
C ALA A 15 7.38 -7.88 -4.65
N LYS A 16 8.62 -8.20 -5.02
CA LYS A 16 9.44 -9.21 -4.31
C LYS A 16 9.99 -8.70 -2.97
N VAL A 17 9.76 -7.44 -2.67
CA VAL A 17 10.25 -6.74 -1.47
C VAL A 17 9.13 -5.93 -0.84
N PRO A 18 9.17 -5.69 0.47
CA PRO A 18 8.28 -4.74 1.13
C PRO A 18 8.37 -3.36 0.46
N LEU A 19 7.23 -2.73 0.21
CA LEU A 19 7.18 -1.37 -0.36
C LEU A 19 6.74 -0.37 0.69
N VAL A 20 7.35 0.82 0.68
CA VAL A 20 6.88 1.94 1.51
C VAL A 20 5.83 2.78 0.79
N THR A 21 5.00 3.50 1.55
CA THR A 21 3.92 4.34 1.00
C THR A 21 4.39 5.31 -0.09
N SER A 22 5.60 5.88 0.03
CA SER A 22 6.16 6.79 -0.97
C SER A 22 6.46 6.12 -2.30
N GLU A 23 7.06 4.93 -2.28
CA GLU A 23 7.39 4.16 -3.49
C GLU A 23 6.12 3.72 -4.23
N LEU A 24 5.10 3.29 -3.50
CA LEU A 24 3.80 2.95 -4.08
C LEU A 24 3.11 4.18 -4.68
N ALA A 25 3.22 5.34 -4.02
CA ALA A 25 2.61 6.58 -4.51
C ALA A 25 3.23 7.01 -5.85
N GLU A 26 4.56 6.92 -5.95
CA GLU A 26 5.30 7.20 -7.18
C GLU A 26 4.98 6.19 -8.28
N LYS A 27 4.99 4.89 -7.97
CA LYS A 27 4.68 3.83 -8.94
C LYS A 27 3.26 3.92 -9.52
N LEU A 28 2.29 4.23 -8.67
CA LEU A 28 0.88 4.30 -9.06
C LEU A 28 0.47 5.69 -9.55
N ASN A 29 1.37 6.68 -9.47
CA ASN A 29 1.08 8.09 -9.76
C ASN A 29 -0.16 8.60 -8.98
N VAL A 30 -0.20 8.30 -7.68
CA VAL A 30 -1.32 8.62 -6.79
C VAL A 30 -0.81 9.46 -5.62
N ASP A 31 -1.61 10.45 -5.20
CA ASP A 31 -1.29 11.25 -4.02
C ASP A 31 -1.02 10.37 -2.78
N ARG A 32 0.07 10.68 -2.07
CA ARG A 32 0.54 9.88 -0.93
C ARG A 32 -0.48 9.79 0.19
N ARG A 33 -1.28 10.84 0.45
CA ARG A 33 -2.31 10.81 1.50
C ARG A 33 -3.50 9.95 1.07
N VAL A 34 -3.91 10.05 -0.20
CA VAL A 34 -4.95 9.18 -0.77
C VAL A 34 -4.52 7.73 -0.65
N LEU A 35 -3.31 7.41 -1.09
CA LEU A 35 -2.77 6.06 -1.07
C LEU A 35 -2.65 5.51 0.36
N LEU A 36 -2.13 6.31 1.31
CA LEU A 36 -2.01 5.90 2.70
C LEU A 36 -3.37 5.49 3.30
N ARG A 37 -4.43 6.27 3.06
CA ARG A 37 -5.78 5.94 3.52
C ARG A 37 -6.28 4.62 2.94
N ARG A 38 -6.00 4.36 1.66
CA ARG A 38 -6.37 3.10 0.98
C ARG A 38 -5.63 1.91 1.58
N LEU A 39 -4.33 2.02 1.74
CA LEU A 39 -3.48 0.98 2.33
C LEU A 39 -3.90 0.65 3.77
N GLN A 40 -4.18 1.67 4.58
CA GLN A 40 -4.69 1.48 5.94
C GLN A 40 -6.01 0.72 5.97
N ARG A 41 -6.97 1.10 5.11
CA ARG A 41 -8.24 0.40 4.99
C ARG A 41 -8.05 -1.05 4.55
N LEU A 42 -7.24 -1.30 3.52
CA LEU A 42 -6.96 -2.66 3.04
C LEU A 42 -6.28 -3.54 4.10
N ALA A 43 -5.44 -2.97 4.95
CA ALA A 43 -4.85 -3.69 6.07
C ALA A 43 -5.86 -4.00 7.18
N ILE A 44 -6.78 -3.08 7.48
CA ILE A 44 -7.89 -3.31 8.43
C ILE A 44 -8.83 -4.40 7.91
N GLU A 45 -9.09 -4.42 6.60
CA GLU A 45 -9.92 -5.44 5.92
C GLU A 45 -9.19 -6.78 5.71
N ASP A 46 -8.00 -6.94 6.26
CA ASP A 46 -7.15 -8.12 6.11
C ASP A 46 -6.98 -8.53 4.62
N LYS A 47 -6.64 -7.55 3.78
CA LYS A 47 -6.24 -7.76 2.36
C LYS A 47 -4.74 -7.65 2.11
N ILE A 48 -4.02 -6.87 2.91
CA ILE A 48 -2.56 -6.67 2.84
C ILE A 48 -1.97 -6.51 4.24
N LYS A 49 -0.69 -6.84 4.44
CA LYS A 49 0.01 -6.64 5.71
C LYS A 49 0.66 -5.26 5.71
N GLY A 50 0.42 -4.51 6.77
CA GLY A 50 1.08 -3.22 7.02
C GLY A 50 1.89 -3.27 8.30
N ARG A 51 3.13 -2.76 8.26
CA ARG A 51 3.93 -2.46 9.46
C ARG A 51 4.24 -0.97 9.50
N ARG A 52 3.92 -0.31 10.60
CA ARG A 52 4.29 1.09 10.83
C ARG A 52 5.74 1.12 11.31
N ILE A 53 6.63 1.83 10.61
CA ILE A 53 8.01 2.01 11.08
C ILE A 53 8.15 3.31 11.87
N GLU A 54 7.63 4.44 11.37
CA GLU A 54 7.51 5.74 12.06
C GLU A 54 6.39 6.59 11.43
N ALA A 55 6.12 7.77 11.97
CA ALA A 55 4.88 8.56 11.83
C ALA A 55 4.34 8.77 10.39
N ALA A 56 5.16 8.61 9.35
CA ALA A 56 4.76 8.77 7.95
C ALA A 56 5.20 7.63 7.02
N HIS A 57 5.84 6.57 7.53
CA HIS A 57 6.44 5.51 6.70
C HIS A 57 5.84 4.16 7.10
N GLY A 58 4.76 3.80 6.40
CA GLY A 58 4.21 2.46 6.45
C GLY A 58 4.96 1.58 5.45
N ILE A 59 5.39 0.40 5.90
CA ILE A 59 5.80 -0.71 5.04
C ILE A 59 4.57 -1.56 4.76
N TRP A 60 4.43 -1.94 3.49
CA TRP A 60 3.31 -2.73 2.99
C TRP A 60 3.84 -3.97 2.28
N ILE A 61 3.24 -5.10 2.62
CA ILE A 61 3.65 -6.42 2.14
C ILE A 61 2.38 -7.18 1.79
N TRP A 62 2.42 -7.92 0.70
CA TRP A 62 1.44 -8.96 0.45
C TRP A 62 1.95 -10.27 1.07
N TRP A 63 1.13 -10.91 1.92
CA TRP A 63 1.49 -12.16 2.62
C TRP A 63 1.44 -13.39 1.73
#